data_AF-A0A1H5WCV1-F1
#
_entry.id   AF-A0A1H5WCV1-F1
#
_cell.length_a   1.000
_cell.length_b   1.000
_cell.length_c   1.000
_cell.angle_alpha   90.00
_cell.angle_beta   90.00
_cell.angle_gamma   90.00
#
_symmetry.space_group_name_H-M   'P 1'
#
loop_
_entity.id
_entity.type
_entity.pdbx_description
1 polymer ?
#
loop_
_entity_poly.entity_id
_entity_poly.type
_entity_poly.pdbx_seq_one_letter_code
_entity_poly.pdbx_strand_id
1 'polypeptide(L)'
;MVVHLPGNPDPLVLESTTLSESSDVTLGCPVAGVALVPLADKLRDYPGTVALRRRHGPPLSDRQQQLLTRLVKRLLHRPYKNYVLCNALDVLTGFTRKPDQRGWFCSELVAELYRRLGWLPRQTRASTLVPGHFGSRHMRLQHGKLGAVEFLKSGPQATAIRARVTASAEHVADRPAIAPRTVGRETLLPQQSHAAG
;
A
#
# COMPACT_ATOMS: atom_id res chain seq x y z
N MET A 1 8.27 -2.82 7.03
CA MET A 1 8.77 -2.82 8.43
C MET A 1 10.25 -3.13 8.41
N VAL A 2 11.07 -2.37 9.12
CA VAL A 2 12.51 -2.68 9.23
C VAL A 2 12.72 -3.81 10.23
N VAL A 3 13.52 -4.80 9.87
CA VAL A 3 13.86 -5.98 10.66
C VAL A 3 15.36 -6.24 10.63
N HIS A 4 15.89 -6.79 11.72
CA HIS A 4 17.23 -7.36 11.78
C HIS A 4 17.08 -8.86 12.00
N LEU A 5 17.60 -9.67 11.08
CA LEU A 5 17.50 -11.13 11.14
C LEU A 5 18.85 -11.75 11.53
N PRO A 6 18.85 -12.84 12.32
CA PRO A 6 20.10 -13.53 12.65
C PRO A 6 20.82 -13.98 11.38
N GLY A 7 22.13 -13.71 11.31
CA GLY A 7 22.97 -14.04 10.15
C GLY A 7 22.94 -13.00 9.02
N ASN A 8 22.17 -11.93 9.14
CA ASN A 8 22.26 -10.78 8.24
C ASN A 8 22.76 -9.55 9.03
N PRO A 9 23.93 -8.98 8.68
CA PRO A 9 24.48 -7.83 9.40
C PRO A 9 23.69 -6.54 9.12
N ASP A 10 23.00 -6.46 7.98
CA ASP A 10 22.36 -5.25 7.51
C ASP A 10 20.86 -5.21 7.85
N PRO A 11 20.30 -4.01 8.10
CA PRO A 11 18.85 -3.84 8.26
C PRO A 11 18.12 -4.16 6.96
N LEU A 12 17.04 -4.93 7.08
CA LEU A 12 16.19 -5.31 5.96
C LEU A 12 14.80 -4.69 6.11
N VAL A 13 14.15 -4.41 4.99
CA VAL A 13 12.76 -4.01 4.90
C VAL A 13 11.94 -5.25 4.53
N LEU A 14 11.14 -5.72 5.48
CA LEU A 14 10.04 -6.63 5.19
C LEU A 14 8.85 -5.81 4.70
N GLU A 15 8.48 -5.97 3.44
CA GLU A 15 7.39 -5.23 2.81
C GLU A 15 6.38 -6.15 2.13
N SER A 16 5.23 -5.58 1.78
CA SER A 16 4.27 -6.20 0.88
C SER A 16 3.82 -5.14 -0.12
N THR A 17 4.11 -5.34 -1.41
CA THR A 17 3.84 -4.34 -2.46
C THR A 17 3.27 -4.99 -3.72
N THR A 18 2.58 -4.22 -4.55
CA THR A 18 2.18 -4.68 -5.90
C THR A 18 3.32 -4.61 -6.90
N LEU A 19 4.19 -3.62 -6.75
CA LEU A 19 5.37 -3.36 -7.56
C LEU A 19 6.53 -3.03 -6.61
N SER A 20 7.68 -3.65 -6.81
CA SER A 20 8.92 -3.32 -6.13
C SER A 20 9.98 -3.01 -7.18
N GLU A 21 10.78 -1.98 -6.93
CA GLU A 21 11.96 -1.64 -7.74
C GLU A 21 13.22 -2.31 -7.20
N SER A 22 13.22 -2.71 -5.92
CA SER A 22 14.37 -3.27 -5.23
C SER A 22 14.28 -4.80 -5.17
N SER A 23 15.43 -5.46 -5.32
CA SER A 23 15.52 -6.91 -5.34
C SER A 23 15.28 -7.55 -3.97
N ASP A 24 14.53 -8.66 -3.97
CA ASP A 24 14.40 -9.53 -2.81
C ASP A 24 15.72 -10.23 -2.52
N VAL A 25 16.14 -10.25 -1.25
CA VAL A 25 17.45 -10.81 -0.83
C VAL A 25 17.56 -12.32 -1.07
N THR A 26 16.44 -13.03 -1.22
CA THR A 26 16.45 -14.49 -1.42
C THR A 26 16.35 -14.87 -2.90
N LEU A 27 15.65 -14.08 -3.71
CA LEU A 27 15.44 -14.36 -5.13
C LEU A 27 16.33 -13.54 -6.07
N GLY A 28 16.98 -12.49 -5.58
CA GLY A 28 17.88 -11.63 -6.36
C GLY A 28 17.16 -10.72 -7.37
N CYS A 29 15.83 -10.79 -7.47
CA CYS A 29 15.01 -9.96 -8.34
C CYS A 29 13.84 -9.32 -7.57
N PRO A 30 13.24 -8.23 -8.10
CA PRO A 30 12.05 -7.65 -7.49
C PRO A 30 10.85 -8.60 -7.58
N VAL A 31 10.06 -8.66 -6.52
CA VAL A 31 8.86 -9.51 -6.46
C VAL A 31 7.64 -8.72 -6.01
N ALA A 32 6.49 -9.08 -6.59
CA ALA A 32 5.20 -8.62 -6.09
C ALA A 32 4.75 -9.48 -4.90
N GLY A 33 4.19 -8.83 -3.88
CA GLY A 33 3.83 -9.46 -2.63
C GLY A 33 4.86 -9.23 -1.54
N VAL A 34 4.99 -10.20 -0.64
CA VAL A 34 5.86 -10.10 0.53
C VAL A 34 7.31 -10.36 0.13
N ALA A 35 8.16 -9.37 0.35
CA ALA A 35 9.58 -9.41 0.02
C ALA A 35 10.42 -8.98 1.21
N LEU A 36 11.69 -9.39 1.21
CA LEU A 36 12.70 -8.90 2.12
C LEU A 36 13.79 -8.21 1.30
N VAL A 37 13.98 -6.92 1.53
CA VAL A 37 14.83 -6.06 0.71
C VAL A 37 15.88 -5.37 1.60
N PRO A 38 17.13 -5.18 1.17
CA PRO A 38 18.08 -4.37 1.94
C PRO A 38 17.57 -2.93 2.11
N LEU A 39 17.62 -2.39 3.34
CA LEU A 39 17.14 -1.03 3.59
C LEU A 39 17.89 0.01 2.75
N ALA A 40 19.21 -0.19 2.55
CA ALA A 40 20.04 0.70 1.74
C ALA A 40 19.57 0.78 0.29
N ASP A 41 19.25 -0.37 -0.32
CA ASP A 41 18.75 -0.43 -1.70
C ASP A 41 17.36 0.20 -1.79
N LYS A 42 16.47 -0.10 -0.82
CA LYS A 42 15.14 0.53 -0.79
C LYS A 42 15.20 2.05 -0.70
N LEU A 43 16.12 2.58 0.11
CA LEU A 43 16.34 4.03 0.21
C LEU A 43 16.90 4.62 -1.08
N ARG A 44 17.76 3.90 -1.79
CA ARG A 44 18.32 4.32 -3.07
C ARG A 44 17.23 4.39 -4.13
N ASP A 45 16.51 3.28 -4.31
CA ASP A 45 15.62 3.05 -5.46
C ASP A 45 14.25 3.74 -5.30
N TYR A 46 13.74 3.90 -4.07
CA TYR A 46 12.41 4.48 -3.87
C TYR A 46 12.40 5.98 -4.25
N PRO A 47 11.62 6.42 -5.25
CA PRO A 47 11.69 7.79 -5.75
C PRO A 47 11.08 8.82 -4.78
N GLY A 48 10.27 8.36 -3.83
CA GLY A 48 9.54 9.20 -2.89
C GLY A 48 10.31 9.56 -1.62
N THR A 49 9.58 10.20 -0.71
CA THR A 49 10.06 10.51 0.64
C THR A 49 9.98 9.26 1.52
N VAL A 50 11.04 8.98 2.28
CA VAL A 50 11.08 7.84 3.21
C VAL A 50 11.18 8.37 4.63
N ALA A 51 10.24 7.93 5.46
CA ALA A 51 10.18 8.21 6.89
C ALA A 51 10.23 6.91 7.68
N LEU A 52 10.91 6.95 8.82
CA LEU A 52 11.03 5.88 9.78
C LEU A 52 10.37 6.28 11.10
N ARG A 53 9.70 5.33 11.74
CA ARG A 53 9.29 5.44 13.14
C ARG A 53 9.86 4.27 13.91
N ARG A 54 10.75 4.58 14.85
CA ARG A 54 11.38 3.56 15.71
C ARG A 54 10.40 3.10 16.77
N ARG A 55 10.37 1.80 17.08
CA ARG A 55 9.67 1.31 18.27
C ARG A 55 10.55 1.58 19.49
N HIS A 56 10.03 2.30 20.48
CA HIS A 56 10.62 2.40 21.81
C HIS A 56 9.91 1.43 22.75
N GLY A 57 10.68 0.64 23.48
CA GLY A 57 10.19 -0.38 24.40
C GLY A 57 11.29 -1.41 24.66
N PRO A 58 11.01 -2.47 25.42
CA PRO A 58 11.99 -3.53 25.64
C PRO A 58 12.47 -4.13 24.30
N PRO A 59 13.75 -4.50 24.20
CA PRO A 59 14.26 -5.23 23.05
C PRO A 59 13.48 -6.52 22.84
N LEU A 60 13.56 -7.07 21.63
CA LEU A 60 12.97 -8.38 21.35
C LEU A 60 13.66 -9.42 22.23
N SER A 61 12.88 -10.16 23.02
CA SER A 61 13.39 -11.37 23.68
C SER A 61 13.81 -12.41 22.63
N ASP A 62 14.68 -13.35 23.00
CA ASP A 62 15.12 -14.42 22.09
C ASP A 62 13.95 -15.19 21.48
N ARG A 63 12.90 -15.44 22.28
CA ARG A 63 11.66 -16.08 21.81
C ARG A 63 10.95 -15.25 20.75
N GLN A 64 10.86 -13.94 20.94
CA GLN A 64 10.25 -13.05 19.96
C GLN A 64 11.13 -12.91 18.70
N GLN A 65 12.46 -12.91 18.83
CA GLN A 65 13.39 -12.88 17.70
C GLN A 65 13.29 -14.16 16.86
N GLN A 66 13.21 -15.33 17.50
CA GLN A 66 12.96 -16.60 16.83
C GLN A 66 11.59 -16.62 16.15
N LEU A 67 10.55 -16.10 16.82
CA LEU A 67 9.22 -15.98 16.25
C LEU A 67 9.22 -15.06 15.02
N LEU A 68 9.84 -13.88 15.08
CA LEU A 68 9.99 -12.96 13.96
C LEU A 68 10.65 -13.66 12.78
N THR A 69 11.77 -14.35 13.02
CA THR A 69 12.50 -15.10 11.98
C THR A 69 11.61 -16.17 11.33
N ARG A 70 10.84 -16.93 12.11
CA ARG A 70 9.90 -17.93 11.60
C ARG A 70 8.75 -17.30 10.82
N LEU A 71 8.23 -16.16 11.27
CA LEU A 71 7.14 -15.44 10.59
C LEU A 71 7.62 -14.89 9.26
N VAL A 72 8.78 -14.25 9.21
CA VAL A 72 9.38 -13.77 7.96
C VAL A 72 9.53 -14.91 6.96
N LYS A 73 10.19 -16.01 7.35
CA LYS A 73 10.36 -17.19 6.49
C LYS A 73 9.04 -17.75 5.95
N ARG A 74 7.98 -17.75 6.77
CA ARG A 74 6.65 -18.27 6.37
C ARG A 74 5.88 -17.33 5.44
N LEU A 75 6.08 -16.03 5.61
CA LEU A 75 5.33 -14.98 4.92
C LEU A 75 6.00 -14.55 3.63
N LEU A 76 7.31 -14.79 3.47
CA LEU A 76 8.02 -14.48 2.24
C LEU A 76 7.33 -15.07 1.01
N HIS A 77 7.32 -14.26 -0.06
CA HIS A 77 6.74 -14.54 -1.36
C HIS A 77 5.24 -14.83 -1.35
N ARG A 78 4.54 -14.53 -0.25
CA ARG A 78 3.07 -14.50 -0.26
C ARG A 78 2.59 -13.34 -1.14
N PRO A 79 1.54 -13.54 -1.95
CA PRO A 79 1.07 -12.53 -2.88
C PRO A 79 0.55 -11.27 -2.15
N TYR A 80 0.61 -10.14 -2.87
CA TYR A 80 -0.11 -8.94 -2.45
C TYR A 80 -1.61 -9.14 -2.64
N LYS A 81 -2.44 -8.67 -1.70
CA LYS A 81 -3.90 -8.78 -1.84
C LYS A 81 -4.41 -7.90 -2.98
N ASN A 82 -5.30 -8.46 -3.79
CA ASN A 82 -6.02 -7.68 -4.79
C ASN A 82 -7.18 -6.92 -4.12
N TYR A 83 -7.03 -5.61 -4.00
CA TYR A 83 -8.02 -4.73 -3.36
C TYR A 83 -9.41 -4.80 -4.00
N VAL A 84 -9.48 -4.85 -5.34
CA VAL A 84 -10.75 -4.91 -6.08
C VAL A 84 -11.50 -6.20 -5.75
N LEU A 85 -10.80 -7.33 -5.80
CA LEU A 85 -11.38 -8.62 -5.47
C LEU A 85 -11.80 -8.70 -4.00
N CYS A 86 -10.96 -8.21 -3.07
CA CYS A 86 -11.28 -8.19 -1.65
C CYS A 86 -12.54 -7.37 -1.38
N ASN A 87 -12.62 -6.14 -1.90
CA ASN A 87 -13.79 -5.28 -1.73
C ASN A 87 -15.06 -5.88 -2.34
N ALA A 88 -14.97 -6.43 -3.56
CA ALA A 88 -16.12 -7.05 -4.21
C ALA A 88 -16.67 -8.21 -3.38
N LEU A 89 -15.80 -9.08 -2.86
CA LEU A 89 -16.20 -10.18 -1.99
C LEU A 89 -16.74 -9.69 -0.65
N ASP A 90 -16.18 -8.63 -0.08
CA ASP A 90 -16.66 -8.08 1.18
C ASP A 90 -18.06 -7.45 1.01
N VAL A 91 -18.33 -6.74 -0.09
CA VAL A 91 -19.67 -6.24 -0.42
C VAL A 91 -20.65 -7.40 -0.60
N LEU A 92 -20.27 -8.44 -1.35
CA LEU A 92 -21.12 -9.62 -1.59
C LEU A 92 -21.41 -10.42 -0.31
N THR A 93 -20.52 -10.36 0.68
CA THR A 93 -20.66 -11.11 1.95
C THR A 93 -21.10 -10.24 3.12
N GLY A 94 -21.47 -8.98 2.88
CA GLY A 94 -21.86 -8.04 3.93
C GLY A 94 -20.76 -7.81 4.98
N PHE A 95 -19.49 -7.82 4.57
CA PHE A 95 -18.32 -7.63 5.43
C PHE A 95 -18.17 -8.67 6.55
N THR A 96 -18.83 -9.83 6.43
CA THR A 96 -18.77 -10.91 7.44
C THR A 96 -17.63 -11.91 7.20
N ARG A 97 -16.94 -11.79 6.06
CA ARG A 97 -15.89 -12.74 5.65
C ARG A 97 -14.73 -12.76 6.66
N LYS A 98 -14.23 -13.97 6.93
CA LYS A 98 -12.98 -14.13 7.68
C LYS A 98 -11.81 -13.50 6.91
N PRO A 99 -10.84 -12.87 7.60
CA PRO A 99 -9.68 -12.28 6.94
C PRO A 99 -8.96 -13.31 6.07
N ASP A 100 -8.82 -13.03 4.79
CA ASP A 100 -8.04 -13.86 3.87
C ASP A 100 -6.56 -13.78 4.26
N GLN A 101 -5.92 -14.93 4.49
CA GLN A 101 -4.51 -15.04 4.87
C GLN A 101 -3.63 -15.57 3.73
N ARG A 102 -4.20 -15.74 2.52
CA ARG A 102 -3.44 -16.20 1.35
C ARG A 102 -2.48 -15.14 0.82
N GLY A 103 -2.79 -13.86 1.04
CA GLY A 103 -1.95 -12.72 0.70
C GLY A 103 -2.02 -11.64 1.79
N TRP A 104 -1.29 -10.54 1.59
CA TRP A 104 -1.19 -9.46 2.57
C TRP A 104 -1.27 -8.08 1.92
N PHE A 105 -1.94 -7.13 2.58
CA PHE A 105 -1.67 -5.71 2.35
C PHE A 105 -0.47 -5.25 3.18
N CYS A 106 0.16 -4.15 2.78
CA CYS A 106 1.33 -3.60 3.46
C CYS A 106 1.07 -3.34 4.96
N SER A 107 -0.05 -2.72 5.30
CA SER A 107 -0.43 -2.41 6.68
C SER A 107 -0.88 -3.63 7.47
N GLU A 108 -1.56 -4.57 6.82
CA GLU A 108 -1.97 -5.83 7.44
C GLU A 108 -0.78 -6.70 7.84
N LEU A 109 0.25 -6.76 6.99
CA LEU A 109 1.47 -7.50 7.27
C LEU A 109 2.14 -6.99 8.55
N VAL A 110 2.28 -5.66 8.66
CA VAL A 110 2.85 -5.02 9.86
C VAL A 110 1.96 -5.25 11.08
N ALA A 111 0.65 -5.10 10.94
CA ALA A 111 -0.31 -5.34 12.01
C ALA A 111 -0.23 -6.77 12.55
N GLU A 112 -0.16 -7.77 11.67
CA GLU A 112 -0.08 -9.16 12.07
C GLU A 112 1.23 -9.45 12.81
N LEU A 113 2.36 -8.93 12.32
CA LEU A 113 3.64 -9.09 13.00
C LEU A 113 3.62 -8.44 14.38
N TYR A 114 3.10 -7.22 14.50
CA TYR A 114 2.96 -6.54 15.78
C TYR A 114 2.07 -7.34 16.75
N ARG A 115 0.95 -7.89 16.26
CA ARG A 115 0.04 -8.73 17.04
C ARG A 115 0.70 -10.02 17.52
N ARG A 116 1.45 -10.70 16.65
CA ARG A 116 2.16 -11.95 16.99
C ARG A 116 3.30 -11.72 17.97
N LEU A 117 3.98 -10.58 17.86
CA LEU A 117 5.06 -10.17 18.77
C LEU A 117 4.55 -9.63 20.12
N GLY A 118 3.24 -9.44 20.28
CA GLY A 118 2.63 -8.93 21.51
C GLY A 118 2.76 -7.41 21.67
N TRP A 119 2.88 -6.68 20.55
CA TRP A 119 2.84 -5.21 20.50
C TRP A 119 1.46 -4.67 20.15
N LEU A 120 0.57 -5.52 19.64
CA LEU A 120 -0.85 -5.22 19.52
C LEU A 120 -1.65 -6.28 20.28
N PRO A 121 -2.83 -5.93 20.84
CA PRO A 121 -3.72 -6.88 21.45
C PRO A 121 -4.02 -8.08 20.54
N ARG A 122 -4.08 -9.29 21.08
CA ARG A 122 -4.26 -10.52 20.29
C ARG A 122 -5.55 -10.56 19.47
N GLN A 123 -6.57 -9.86 19.95
CA GLN A 123 -7.89 -9.69 19.34
C GLN A 123 -7.91 -8.63 18.23
N THR A 124 -6.86 -7.82 18.08
CA THR A 124 -6.79 -6.81 17.02
C THR A 124 -6.85 -7.49 15.66
N ARG A 125 -7.81 -7.08 14.83
CA ARG A 125 -7.95 -7.55 13.45
C ARG A 125 -6.98 -6.78 12.55
N ALA A 126 -5.98 -7.47 12.00
CA ALA A 126 -4.97 -6.84 11.14
C ALA A 126 -5.58 -6.06 9.96
N SER A 127 -6.67 -6.58 9.38
CA SER A 127 -7.41 -5.97 8.27
C SER A 127 -8.06 -4.62 8.58
N THR A 128 -8.20 -4.26 9.86
CA THR A 128 -8.77 -2.96 10.26
C THR A 128 -7.72 -1.85 10.32
N LEU A 129 -6.43 -2.20 10.24
CA LEU A 129 -5.34 -1.24 10.31
C LEU A 129 -4.87 -0.85 8.90
N VAL A 130 -5.10 0.40 8.54
CA VAL A 130 -4.56 1.05 7.34
C VAL A 130 -3.20 1.72 7.61
N PRO A 131 -2.39 2.05 6.56
CA PRO A 131 -1.07 2.67 6.74
C PRO A 131 -1.08 3.94 7.60
N GLY A 132 -2.14 4.77 7.49
CA GLY A 132 -2.30 6.00 8.27
C GLY A 132 -2.29 5.78 9.79
N HIS A 133 -2.73 4.62 10.29
CA HIS A 133 -2.62 4.31 11.72
C HIS A 133 -1.17 4.26 12.17
N PHE A 134 -0.29 3.58 11.43
CA PHE A 134 1.13 3.47 11.78
C PHE A 134 1.86 4.82 11.67
N GLY A 135 1.39 5.73 10.81
CA GLY A 135 1.87 7.11 10.72
C GLY A 135 1.35 8.01 11.85
N SER A 136 0.24 7.66 12.48
CA SER A 136 -0.42 8.49 13.50
C SER A 136 0.29 8.47 14.85
N ARG A 137 0.38 9.63 15.51
CA ARG A 137 0.81 9.74 16.92
C ARG A 137 -0.10 8.98 17.89
N HIS A 138 -1.32 8.65 17.46
CA HIS A 138 -2.33 7.96 18.27
C HIS A 138 -2.20 6.44 18.25
N MET A 139 -1.27 5.87 17.46
CA MET A 139 -1.00 4.43 17.46
C MET A 139 -0.39 3.99 18.79
N ARG A 140 -1.11 3.15 19.52
CA ARG A 140 -0.67 2.61 20.82
C ARG A 140 -0.16 1.19 20.62
N LEU A 141 1.01 0.91 21.19
CA LEU A 141 1.57 -0.43 21.26
C LEU A 141 1.49 -0.95 22.69
N GLN A 142 1.33 -2.26 22.84
CA GLN A 142 1.60 -2.96 24.09
C GLN A 142 3.11 -2.99 24.32
N HIS A 143 3.55 -2.65 25.53
CA HIS A 143 4.97 -2.67 25.92
C HIS A 143 5.85 -1.79 25.02
N GLY A 144 5.39 -0.58 24.71
CA GLY A 144 6.16 0.40 23.96
C GLY A 144 5.32 1.49 23.28
N LYS A 145 5.99 2.27 22.42
CA LYS A 145 5.37 3.29 21.57
C LYS A 145 6.15 3.45 20.28
N LEU A 146 5.52 3.97 19.24
CA LEU A 146 6.23 4.44 18.06
C LEU A 146 6.77 5.85 18.34
N GLY A 147 8.04 6.06 18.03
CA GLY A 147 8.73 7.34 18.17
C GLY A 147 8.20 8.40 17.21
N ALA A 148 8.89 9.54 17.21
CA ALA A 148 8.65 10.58 16.22
C ALA A 148 8.93 10.06 14.79
N VAL A 149 8.39 10.77 13.81
CA VAL A 149 8.72 10.52 12.41
C VAL A 149 10.11 11.08 12.14
N GLU A 150 11.03 10.21 11.74
CA GLU A 150 12.39 10.55 11.31
C GLU A 150 12.47 10.40 9.80
N PHE A 151 12.75 11.48 9.07
CA PHE A 151 12.93 11.40 7.62
C PHE A 151 14.32 10.84 7.31
N LEU A 152 14.37 9.68 6.64
CA LEU A 152 15.60 9.07 6.17
C LEU A 152 15.97 9.54 4.76
N LYS A 153 14.96 9.91 3.97
CA LYS A 153 15.11 10.45 2.63
C LYS A 153 14.06 11.54 2.43
N SER A 154 14.51 12.77 2.35
CA SER A 154 13.70 13.91 1.93
C SER A 154 13.93 14.10 0.43
N GLY A 155 12.90 13.91 -0.40
CA GLY A 155 13.08 13.90 -1.86
C GLY A 155 13.31 15.31 -2.45
N PRO A 156 14.28 15.51 -3.37
CA PRO A 156 14.39 16.71 -4.22
C PRO A 156 13.27 16.82 -5.27
N GLN A 157 12.66 15.71 -5.68
CA GLN A 157 11.57 15.70 -6.69
C GLN A 157 10.17 15.98 -6.11
N ALA A 158 10.00 15.97 -4.78
CA ALA A 158 8.72 16.28 -4.15
C ALA A 158 8.37 17.79 -4.24
N THR A 159 9.39 18.66 -4.26
CA THR A 159 9.23 20.11 -4.32
C THR A 159 8.97 20.61 -5.75
N ALA A 160 9.52 19.95 -6.77
CA ALA A 160 9.40 20.36 -8.17
C ALA A 160 7.98 20.18 -8.75
N ILE A 161 7.21 19.20 -8.28
CA ILE A 161 5.83 18.98 -8.71
C ILE A 161 4.89 20.01 -8.07
N ARG A 162 5.15 20.42 -6.83
CA ARG A 162 4.35 21.45 -6.14
C ARG A 162 4.46 22.79 -6.86
N ALA A 163 5.66 23.15 -7.34
CA ALA A 163 5.90 24.37 -8.12
C ALA A 163 5.22 24.34 -9.50
N ARG A 164 5.20 23.19 -10.19
CA ARG A 164 4.50 23.04 -11.49
C ARG A 164 2.97 23.07 -11.36
N VAL A 165 2.40 22.57 -10.26
CA VAL A 165 0.95 22.61 -10.03
C VAL A 165 0.46 24.01 -9.63
N THR A 166 1.24 24.80 -8.89
CA THR A 166 0.90 26.22 -8.62
C THR A 166 1.01 27.13 -9.85
N ALA A 167 1.69 26.70 -10.92
CA ALA A 167 1.84 27.48 -12.16
C ALA A 167 0.78 27.16 -13.23
N SER A 168 -0.12 26.18 -13.01
CA SER A 168 -1.17 25.80 -13.99
C SER A 168 -2.60 25.92 -13.45
N ALA A 169 -2.80 26.69 -12.39
CA ALA A 169 -4.13 27.06 -11.90
C ALA A 169 -4.41 28.54 -12.22
N GLU A 170 -4.53 28.88 -13.50
CA GLU A 170 -5.35 30.02 -13.91
C GLU A 170 -6.74 29.51 -14.34
N HIS A 171 -7.74 30.17 -13.78
CA HIS A 171 -9.17 29.88 -13.84
C HIS A 171 -9.72 29.75 -15.27
N VAL A 172 -10.52 28.70 -15.51
CA VAL A 172 -11.62 28.77 -16.48
C VAL A 172 -12.90 28.30 -15.77
N ALA A 173 -13.89 29.19 -15.79
CA ALA A 173 -15.10 29.16 -14.99
C ALA A 173 -16.14 28.14 -15.48
N ASP A 174 -16.97 27.71 -14.51
CA ASP A 174 -18.16 26.87 -14.61
C ASP A 174 -19.13 27.29 -15.72
N ARG A 175 -19.71 26.29 -16.40
CA ARG A 175 -20.97 26.45 -17.13
C ARG A 175 -21.91 25.29 -16.81
N PRO A 176 -23.14 25.54 -16.31
CA PRO A 176 -24.06 24.48 -15.95
C PRO A 176 -24.81 23.96 -17.19
N ALA A 177 -25.06 22.66 -17.21
CA ALA A 177 -25.93 21.99 -18.17
C ALA A 177 -27.39 22.09 -17.71
N ILE A 178 -28.31 22.37 -18.65
CA ILE A 178 -29.67 21.80 -18.82
C ILE A 178 -30.42 22.63 -19.88
N ALA A 179 -31.00 21.97 -20.89
CA ALA A 179 -32.42 22.05 -21.30
C ALA A 179 -32.68 21.47 -22.72
N PRO A 180 -33.90 20.96 -22.99
CA PRO A 180 -34.20 19.93 -24.00
C PRO A 180 -34.62 20.51 -25.36
N ARG A 181 -34.55 19.71 -26.43
CA ARG A 181 -35.09 20.08 -27.75
C ARG A 181 -36.26 19.19 -28.20
N THR A 182 -37.39 19.83 -28.42
CA THR A 182 -38.64 19.34 -29.02
C THR A 182 -38.67 19.65 -30.52
N VAL A 183 -39.10 18.66 -31.31
CA VAL A 183 -39.90 18.63 -32.56
C VAL A 183 -39.88 19.80 -33.58
N GLY A 184 -39.76 19.44 -34.87
CA GLY A 184 -40.25 20.18 -36.06
C GLY A 184 -39.41 19.87 -37.31
N ARG A 185 -39.75 18.87 -38.14
CA ARG A 185 -40.63 18.85 -39.35
C ARG A 185 -39.96 19.42 -40.62
N GLU A 186 -40.26 18.77 -41.76
CA GLU A 186 -40.06 19.18 -43.19
C GLU A 186 -38.73 18.78 -43.86
N THR A 187 -38.63 18.24 -45.09
CA THR A 187 -39.56 17.55 -46.03
C THR A 187 -38.71 16.92 -47.18
N LEU A 188 -39.18 15.79 -47.73
CA LEU A 188 -39.15 15.33 -49.14
C LEU A 188 -37.85 15.17 -49.98
N LEU A 189 -37.50 13.88 -50.20
CA LEU A 189 -37.26 13.15 -51.48
C LEU A 189 -36.09 13.52 -52.44
N PRO A 190 -35.65 12.63 -53.38
CA PRO A 190 -36.15 11.27 -53.68
C PRO A 190 -35.09 10.14 -53.76
N GLN A 191 -35.67 8.94 -53.91
CA GLN A 191 -35.11 7.62 -54.20
C GLN A 191 -34.23 7.56 -55.46
N GLN A 192 -33.21 6.69 -55.44
CA GLN A 192 -32.80 5.92 -56.61
C GLN A 192 -32.75 4.43 -56.27
N SER A 193 -33.53 3.69 -57.03
CA SER A 193 -33.66 2.24 -57.04
C SER A 193 -32.66 1.59 -58.00
N HIS A 194 -32.10 0.46 -57.55
CA HIS A 194 -31.59 -0.72 -58.28
C HIS A 194 -31.18 -0.64 -59.77
N ALA A 195 -30.00 -1.19 -60.06
CA ALA A 195 -29.82 -2.18 -61.12
C ALA A 195 -28.79 -3.25 -60.69
N ALA A 196 -29.19 -4.52 -60.80
CA ALA A 196 -28.29 -5.68 -60.87
C ALA A 196 -27.58 -5.68 -62.25
N GLY A 197 -26.51 -6.45 -62.48
CA GLY A 197 -26.67 -7.85 -62.89
C GLY A 197 -27.19 -7.92 -64.31
#